data_AF-A0A4Q7IIF8-F1
#
_entry.id   AF-A0A4Q7IIF8-F1
#
_cell.length_a   1.000
_cell.length_b   1.000
_cell.length_c   1.000
_cell.angle_alpha   90.00
_cell.angle_beta   90.00
_cell.angle_gamma   90.00
#
_symmetry.space_group_name_H-M   'P 1'
#
loop_
_entity.id
_entity.type
_entity.pdbx_description
1 polymer ?
#
loop_
_entity_poly.entity_id
_entity_poly.type
_entity_poly.pdbx_seq_one_letter_code
_entity_poly.pdbx_strand_id
1 'polypeptide(L)'
;MVSEQFEWALLALAQPAKVQLGLFPDFANAADELALSWEEALEDTDLDELSDNARSAIKELDDYMLSISGQENAELWTNESLSSSVQWAKMRKMASRVIKEFGWIKSSPHKPSWAIYVHDDEST
;
A
#
# COMPACT_ATOMS: atom_id res chain seq x y z
N MET A 1 6.65 18.08 5.78
CA MET A 1 6.88 16.86 6.62
C MET A 1 5.87 15.80 6.19
N VAL A 2 6.29 14.55 5.96
CA VAL A 2 5.37 13.48 5.52
C VAL A 2 4.39 13.06 6.64
N SER A 3 3.19 12.63 6.27
CA SER A 3 2.16 12.21 7.21
C SER A 3 2.43 10.80 7.78
N GLU A 4 1.85 10.51 8.94
CA GLU A 4 1.90 9.15 9.53
C GLU A 4 1.24 8.11 8.60
N GLN A 5 0.19 8.51 7.89
CA GLN A 5 -0.50 7.64 6.93
C GLN A 5 0.38 7.32 5.73
N PHE A 6 1.19 8.26 5.26
CA PHE A 6 2.14 8.05 4.16
C PHE A 6 3.24 7.06 4.55
N GLU A 7 3.82 7.24 5.74
CA GLU A 7 4.77 6.26 6.28
C GLU A 7 4.12 4.88 6.45
N TRP A 8 2.90 4.82 7.01
CA TRP A 8 2.16 3.59 7.20
C TRP A 8 1.89 2.85 5.88
N ALA A 9 1.39 3.56 4.86
CA ALA A 9 1.06 2.98 3.56
C ALA A 9 2.29 2.37 2.89
N LEU A 10 3.43 3.08 2.91
CA LEU A 10 4.69 2.56 2.40
C LEU A 10 5.18 1.33 3.16
N LEU A 11 5.17 1.39 4.49
CA LEU A 11 5.58 0.28 5.34
C LEU A 11 4.70 -0.94 5.08
N ALA A 12 3.39 -0.76 4.94
CA ALA A 12 2.40 -1.79 4.64
C ALA A 12 2.61 -2.40 3.25
N LEU A 13 2.73 -1.58 2.19
CA LEU A 13 3.00 -2.01 0.82
C LEU A 13 4.31 -2.79 0.69
N ALA A 14 5.31 -2.50 1.51
CA ALA A 14 6.58 -3.19 1.47
C ALA A 14 6.55 -4.57 2.14
N GLN A 15 5.58 -4.87 3.00
CA GLN A 15 5.57 -6.10 3.80
C GLN A 15 5.37 -7.37 2.97
N PRO A 16 5.79 -8.55 3.45
CA PRO A 16 5.39 -9.83 2.87
C PRO A 16 3.87 -10.01 2.89
N ALA A 17 3.33 -10.77 1.92
CA ALA A 17 1.89 -11.00 1.76
C ALA A 17 1.18 -11.40 3.06
N LYS A 18 1.75 -12.32 3.84
CA LYS A 18 1.17 -12.77 5.12
C LYS A 18 0.94 -11.61 6.10
N VAL A 19 1.89 -10.66 6.14
CA VAL A 19 1.79 -9.50 7.02
C VAL A 19 0.76 -8.52 6.45
N GLN A 20 0.80 -8.25 5.13
CA GLN A 20 -0.16 -7.39 4.44
C GLN A 20 -1.60 -7.82 4.67
N LEU A 21 -1.92 -9.11 4.47
CA LEU A 21 -3.24 -9.67 4.75
C LEU A 21 -3.63 -9.50 6.23
N GLY A 22 -2.68 -9.72 7.14
CA GLY A 22 -2.91 -9.61 8.58
C GLY A 22 -3.13 -8.19 9.12
N LEU A 23 -2.96 -7.15 8.29
CA LEU A 23 -3.28 -5.76 8.67
C LEU A 23 -4.78 -5.50 8.66
N PHE A 24 -5.55 -6.29 7.91
CA PHE A 24 -6.97 -6.09 7.69
C PHE A 24 -7.81 -7.23 8.30
N PRO A 25 -9.11 -7.04 8.50
CA PRO A 25 -10.03 -8.14 8.80
C PRO A 25 -10.11 -9.14 7.65
N ASP A 26 -10.42 -10.41 7.96
CA ASP A 26 -10.43 -11.50 6.98
C ASP A 26 -11.46 -11.33 5.85
N PHE A 27 -12.51 -10.54 6.09
CA PHE A 27 -13.55 -10.23 5.09
C PHE A 27 -13.17 -9.09 4.15
N ALA A 28 -12.12 -8.32 4.45
CA ALA A 28 -11.68 -7.21 3.63
C ALA A 28 -10.79 -7.69 2.45
N ASN A 29 -10.90 -7.01 1.31
CA ASN A 29 -9.93 -7.17 0.24
C ASN A 29 -8.69 -6.35 0.55
N ALA A 30 -7.70 -6.96 1.19
CA ALA A 30 -6.46 -6.30 1.58
C ALA A 30 -5.72 -5.67 0.40
N ALA A 31 -5.86 -6.22 -0.81
CA ALA A 31 -5.27 -5.65 -2.02
C ALA A 31 -5.87 -4.27 -2.32
N ASP A 32 -7.19 -4.14 -2.27
CA ASP A 32 -7.89 -2.87 -2.49
C ASP A 32 -7.62 -1.87 -1.36
N GLU A 33 -7.70 -2.33 -0.11
CA GLU A 33 -7.44 -1.50 1.08
C GLU A 33 -6.03 -0.88 1.07
N LEU A 34 -5.01 -1.64 0.64
CA LEU A 34 -3.66 -1.12 0.47
C LEU A 34 -3.55 -0.10 -0.66
N ALA A 35 -4.32 -0.28 -1.74
CA ALA A 35 -4.36 0.67 -2.85
C ALA A 35 -4.97 2.00 -2.41
N LEU A 36 -6.13 1.94 -1.75
CA LEU A 36 -6.83 3.11 -1.21
C LEU A 36 -5.98 3.84 -0.18
N SER A 37 -5.36 3.11 0.76
CA SER A 37 -4.47 3.70 1.77
C SER A 37 -3.28 4.42 1.16
N TRP A 38 -2.77 3.95 0.01
CA TRP A 38 -1.69 4.62 -0.72
C TRP A 38 -2.16 5.89 -1.39
N GLU A 39 -3.29 5.82 -2.11
CA GLU A 39 -3.88 6.96 -2.82
C GLU A 39 -4.20 8.11 -1.86
N GLU A 40 -4.95 7.82 -0.80
CA GLU A 40 -5.29 8.82 0.23
C GLU A 40 -4.04 9.45 0.85
N ALA A 41 -3.06 8.62 1.23
CA ALA A 41 -1.86 9.12 1.88
C ALA A 41 -0.96 9.94 0.93
N LEU A 42 -0.96 9.62 -0.37
CA LEU A 42 -0.20 10.35 -1.37
C LEU A 42 -0.86 11.71 -1.66
N GLU A 43 -2.19 11.78 -1.76
CA GLU A 43 -2.94 13.04 -1.92
C GLU A 43 -2.67 14.02 -0.78
N ASP A 44 -2.54 13.51 0.45
CA ASP A 44 -2.28 14.30 1.66
C ASP A 44 -0.79 14.65 1.89
N THR A 45 0.12 14.21 1.00
CA THR A 45 1.56 14.42 1.15
C THR A 45 2.08 15.52 0.22
N ASP A 46 2.67 16.56 0.80
CA ASP A 46 3.43 17.57 0.04
C ASP A 46 4.78 17.00 -0.43
N LEU A 47 4.86 16.68 -1.72
CA LEU A 47 6.05 16.13 -2.37
C LEU A 47 7.12 17.18 -2.70
N ASP A 48 6.78 18.47 -2.71
CA ASP A 48 7.69 19.53 -3.13
C ASP A 48 8.83 19.73 -2.11
N GLU A 49 8.58 19.43 -0.84
CA GLU A 49 9.60 19.48 0.23
C GLU A 49 10.58 18.30 0.22
N LEU A 50 10.33 17.26 -0.59
CA LEU A 50 11.15 16.05 -0.60
C LEU A 50 12.43 16.20 -1.44
N SER A 51 13.33 15.23 -1.33
CA SER A 51 14.48 15.14 -2.23
C SER A 51 14.04 14.67 -3.62
N ASP A 52 14.81 15.02 -4.66
CA ASP A 52 14.55 14.54 -6.03
C ASP A 52 14.52 13.01 -6.11
N ASN A 53 15.39 12.33 -5.36
CA ASN A 53 15.42 10.87 -5.32
C ASN A 53 14.16 10.29 -4.68
N ALA A 54 13.70 10.86 -3.56
CA ALA A 54 12.48 10.42 -2.90
C ALA A 54 11.26 10.63 -3.81
N ARG A 55 11.14 11.82 -4.42
CA ARG A 55 10.08 12.10 -5.41
C ARG A 55 10.10 11.12 -6.57
N SER A 56 11.27 10.86 -7.15
CA SER A 56 11.41 9.93 -8.26
C SER A 56 10.99 8.51 -7.86
N ALA A 57 11.40 8.04 -6.69
CA ALA A 57 11.05 6.71 -6.20
C ALA A 57 9.55 6.57 -5.90
N ILE A 58 8.93 7.61 -5.33
CA ILE A 58 7.48 7.69 -5.09
C ILE A 58 6.73 7.63 -6.42
N LYS A 59 7.13 8.48 -7.38
CA LYS A 59 6.52 8.52 -8.70
C LYS A 59 6.64 7.19 -9.43
N GLU A 60 7.79 6.52 -9.35
CA GLU A 60 7.96 5.19 -9.95
C GLU A 60 6.99 4.17 -9.36
N LEU A 61 6.79 4.16 -8.02
CA LEU A 61 5.83 3.28 -7.35
C LEU A 61 4.40 3.59 -7.81
N ASP A 62 4.03 4.87 -7.81
CA ASP A 62 2.69 5.33 -8.16
C ASP A 62 2.35 5.02 -9.62
N ASP A 63 3.23 5.39 -10.56
CA ASP A 63 3.09 5.09 -11.98
C ASP A 63 2.95 3.57 -12.21
N TYR A 64 3.66 2.75 -11.43
CA TYR A 64 3.57 1.31 -11.55
C TYR A 64 2.24 0.77 -11.03
N MET A 65 1.75 1.25 -9.88
CA MET A 65 0.42 0.89 -9.37
C MET A 65 -0.65 1.25 -10.40
N LEU A 66 -0.61 2.48 -10.93
CA LEU A 66 -1.52 2.94 -11.99
C LEU A 66 -1.44 2.07 -13.26
N SER A 67 -0.25 1.62 -13.65
CA SER A 67 -0.06 0.76 -14.85
C SER A 67 -0.70 -0.63 -14.74
N ILE A 68 -1.01 -1.07 -13.52
CA ILE A 68 -1.69 -2.36 -13.26
C ILE A 68 -3.09 -2.15 -12.67
N SER A 69 -3.61 -0.93 -12.68
CA SER A 69 -4.98 -0.59 -12.28
C SER A 69 -5.97 -0.76 -13.45
N GLY A 70 -7.25 -0.50 -13.19
CA GLY A 70 -8.30 -0.58 -14.20
C GLY A 70 -9.02 -1.93 -14.22
N GLN A 71 -10.21 -1.94 -14.82
CA GLN A 71 -11.09 -3.11 -14.86
C GLN A 71 -10.46 -4.30 -15.58
N GLU A 72 -9.58 -4.02 -16.55
CA GLU A 72 -8.80 -5.00 -17.31
C GLU A 72 -7.75 -5.75 -16.47
N ASN A 73 -7.41 -5.22 -15.30
CA ASN A 73 -6.42 -5.76 -14.37
C ASN A 73 -7.05 -6.11 -13.01
N ALA A 74 -8.38 -6.19 -12.91
CA ALA A 74 -9.08 -6.40 -11.64
C ALA A 74 -8.64 -7.68 -10.91
N GLU A 75 -8.20 -8.71 -11.63
CA GLU A 75 -7.66 -9.95 -11.07
C GLU A 75 -6.37 -9.72 -10.27
N LEU A 76 -5.63 -8.65 -10.56
CA LEU A 76 -4.41 -8.29 -9.85
C LEU A 76 -4.69 -7.70 -8.47
N TRP A 77 -5.87 -7.16 -8.23
CA TRP A 77 -6.30 -6.48 -7.00
C TRP A 77 -7.15 -7.41 -6.13
N THR A 78 -6.66 -8.63 -5.92
CA THR A 78 -7.30 -9.64 -5.08
C THR A 78 -6.32 -10.15 -4.02
N ASN A 79 -6.82 -10.66 -2.90
CA ASN A 79 -6.00 -11.31 -1.86
C ASN A 79 -5.16 -12.48 -2.41
N GLU A 80 -5.66 -13.18 -3.44
CA GLU A 80 -4.94 -14.25 -4.13
C GLU A 80 -3.74 -13.73 -4.93
N SER A 81 -3.95 -12.68 -5.75
CA SER A 81 -2.87 -12.03 -6.49
C SER A 81 -1.86 -11.38 -5.55
N LEU A 82 -2.30 -10.70 -4.49
CA LEU A 82 -1.44 -10.12 -3.45
C LEU A 82 -0.43 -11.15 -2.93
N SER A 83 -0.89 -12.39 -2.74
CA SER A 83 -0.12 -13.49 -2.19
C SER A 83 0.89 -14.10 -3.17
N SER A 84 0.56 -14.15 -4.45
CA SER A 84 1.25 -15.04 -5.41
C SER A 84 1.83 -14.32 -6.63
N SER A 85 1.33 -13.14 -6.97
CA SER A 85 1.66 -12.52 -8.25
C SER A 85 3.03 -11.82 -8.24
N VAL A 86 3.66 -11.84 -9.41
CA VAL A 86 4.93 -11.16 -9.63
C VAL A 86 4.74 -9.64 -9.55
N GLN A 87 3.54 -9.15 -9.83
CA GLN A 87 3.18 -7.75 -9.82
C GLN A 87 3.25 -7.18 -8.40
N TRP A 88 2.66 -7.87 -7.43
CA TRP A 88 2.76 -7.51 -6.02
C TRP A 88 4.17 -7.70 -5.46
N ALA A 89 4.91 -8.73 -5.91
CA ALA A 89 6.32 -8.87 -5.54
C ALA A 89 7.18 -7.70 -6.03
N LYS A 90 6.87 -7.14 -7.22
CA LYS A 90 7.52 -5.94 -7.74
C LYS A 90 7.11 -4.70 -6.94
N MET A 91 5.81 -4.51 -6.66
CA MET A 91 5.30 -3.41 -5.84
C MET A 91 5.99 -3.34 -4.47
N ARG A 92 6.09 -4.48 -3.77
CA ARG A 92 6.81 -4.61 -2.49
C ARG A 92 8.26 -4.15 -2.55
N LYS A 93 8.95 -4.44 -3.66
CA LYS A 93 10.34 -4.01 -3.88
C LYS A 93 10.43 -2.50 -4.13
N MET A 94 9.48 -1.93 -4.86
CA MET A 94 9.43 -0.49 -5.14
C MET A 94 9.13 0.31 -3.87
N ALA A 95 8.13 -0.09 -3.08
CA ALA A 95 7.86 0.49 -1.76
C ALA A 95 9.09 0.39 -0.83
N SER A 96 9.79 -0.75 -0.84
CA SER A 96 11.04 -0.91 -0.08
C SER A 96 12.18 0.01 -0.55
N ARG A 97 12.16 0.50 -1.80
CA ARG A 97 13.12 1.52 -2.27
C ARG A 97 12.75 2.89 -1.74
N VAL A 98 11.46 3.26 -1.79
CA VAL A 98 10.98 4.53 -1.22
C VAL A 98 11.37 4.64 0.26
N ILE A 99 11.09 3.61 1.06
CA ILE A 99 11.49 3.53 2.48
C ILE A 99 12.99 3.82 2.69
N LYS A 100 13.86 3.37 1.77
CA LYS A 100 15.31 3.63 1.86
C LYS A 100 15.67 5.07 1.57
N GLU A 101 14.99 5.74 0.64
CA GLU A 101 15.21 7.16 0.36
C GLU A 101 14.88 8.04 1.57
N PHE A 102 13.93 7.61 2.40
CA PHE A 102 13.61 8.25 3.68
C PHE A 102 14.54 7.82 4.84
N GLY A 103 15.41 6.83 4.64
CA GLY A 103 16.26 6.28 5.71
C GLY A 103 15.49 5.52 6.79
N TRP A 104 14.25 5.12 6.52
CA TRP A 104 13.39 4.43 7.48
C TRP A 104 13.73 2.95 7.61
N ILE A 105 13.43 2.39 8.79
CA ILE A 105 13.53 0.96 9.03
C ILE A 105 12.26 0.30 8.51
N LYS A 106 12.42 -0.69 7.65
CA LYS A 106 11.30 -1.52 7.22
C LYS A 106 10.83 -2.41 8.37
N SER A 107 9.80 -1.95 9.09
CA SER A 107 9.08 -2.72 10.12
C SER A 107 7.64 -2.99 9.68
N SER A 108 7.04 -4.05 10.21
CA SER A 108 5.60 -4.25 10.06
C SER A 108 4.88 -3.10 10.77
N PRO A 109 3.97 -2.37 10.08
CA PRO A 109 3.14 -1.40 10.77
C PRO A 109 2.11 -2.11 11.65
N HIS A 110 1.53 -1.37 12.59
CA HIS A 110 0.35 -1.82 13.33
C HIS A 110 -0.89 -1.76 12.45
N LYS A 111 -1.97 -2.42 12.87
CA LYS A 111 -3.28 -2.23 12.23
C LYS A 111 -3.67 -0.74 12.30
N PRO A 112 -4.24 -0.17 11.24
CA PRO A 112 -4.55 1.25 11.19
C PRO A 112 -5.61 1.57 12.25
N SER A 113 -5.33 2.52 13.14
CA SER A 113 -6.25 2.89 14.22
C SER A 113 -7.36 3.84 13.76
N TRP A 114 -7.25 4.40 12.56
CA TRP A 114 -8.22 5.32 11.96
C TRP A 114 -9.31 4.62 11.15
N ALA A 115 -9.14 3.33 10.83
CA ALA A 115 -10.10 2.57 10.03
C ALA A 115 -11.05 1.77 10.93
N ILE A 116 -12.36 1.86 10.65
CA ILE A 116 -13.39 1.02 11.26
C ILE A 116 -13.99 0.17 10.15
N TYR A 117 -13.81 -1.15 10.27
CA TYR A 117 -14.37 -2.12 9.33
C TYR A 117 -15.69 -2.65 9.88
N VAL A 118 -16.78 -2.43 9.15
CA VAL A 118 -18.09 -2.96 9.46
C VAL A 118 -18.34 -4.17 8.59
N HIS A 119 -18.64 -5.31 9.20
CA HIS A 119 -19.18 -6.46 8.50
C HIS A 119 -20.70 -6.35 8.53
N ASP A 120 -21.33 -6.26 7.35
CA ASP A 120 -22.77 -6.48 7.26
C ASP A 120 -23.03 -7.97 7.45
N ASP A 121 -23.33 -8.38 8.67
CA ASP A 121 -24.09 -9.60 8.91
C ASP A 121 -25.51 -9.32 8.38
N GLU A 122 -25.75 -9.52 7.08
CA GLU A 122 -27.12 -9.68 6.60
C GLU A 122 -27.69 -10.95 7.24
N SER A 123 -28.35 -10.73 8.38
CA SER A 123 -29.62 -11.31 8.80
C SER A 123 -30.10 -12.45 7.89
N THR A 124 -29.94 -13.68 8.40
CA THR A 124 -30.57 -14.93 7.94
C THR A 124 -31.94 -14.77 7.27
#